data_AF-A0A950WEB5-F1
#
_entry.id   AF-A0A950WEB5-F1
#
_cell.length_a   1.000
_cell.length_b   1.000
_cell.length_c   1.000
_cell.angle_alpha   90.00
_cell.angle_beta   90.00
_cell.angle_gamma   90.00
#
_symmetry.space_group_name_H-M   'P 1'
#
loop_
_entity.id
_entity.type
_entity.pdbx_description
1 polymer ?
#
loop_
_entity_poly.entity_id
_entity_poly.type
_entity_poly.pdbx_seq_one_letter_code
_entity_poly.pdbx_strand_id
1 'polypeptide(L)'
;MAVAALVSAIVSIAARTASAEEPLKLANTQLEPVTWTQVAGWTADNHLAAFAAYQTSCQALRRRARADDQGPIYAALWTVCQRATGLRPQDSASARAFFEQNFQPVRIARLGEADGLLTGYFEPIVHGSRFPDRIFHFPLYRRPPDLIAAGHKPGSIAFPNKGRIGRLNAKNELVPYYDRGAIEAGALDGQRLEIGWLKD
;
A
#
# COMPACT_ATOMS: atom_id res chain seq x y z
N MET A 1 -43.11 60.03 29.16
CA MET A 1 -41.70 59.60 29.14
C MET A 1 -41.66 58.08 29.30
N ALA A 2 -41.50 57.35 28.20
CA ALA A 2 -41.35 55.90 28.19
C ALA A 2 -39.88 55.58 27.91
N VAL A 3 -39.23 54.80 28.78
CA VAL A 3 -37.84 54.36 28.61
C VAL A 3 -37.87 52.95 28.06
N ALA A 4 -37.38 52.78 26.83
CA ALA A 4 -37.24 51.48 26.17
C ALA A 4 -35.90 50.85 26.58
N ALA A 5 -35.94 49.61 27.08
CA ALA A 5 -34.75 48.82 27.40
C ALA A 5 -34.34 47.99 26.17
N LEU A 6 -33.14 48.26 25.64
CA LEU A 6 -32.50 47.44 24.61
C LEU A 6 -31.82 46.23 25.26
N VAL A 7 -32.25 45.02 24.92
CA VAL A 7 -31.55 43.78 25.28
C VAL A 7 -30.53 43.47 24.18
N SER A 8 -29.24 43.58 24.50
CA SER A 8 -28.15 43.23 23.60
C SER A 8 -27.88 41.72 23.69
N ALA A 9 -28.11 40.98 22.60
CA ALA A 9 -27.82 39.56 22.51
C ALA A 9 -26.33 39.35 22.17
N ILE A 10 -25.57 38.81 23.11
CA ILE A 10 -24.18 38.38 22.88
C ILE A 10 -24.22 37.03 22.16
N VAL A 11 -23.85 37.03 20.88
CA VAL A 11 -23.62 35.80 20.12
C VAL A 11 -22.20 35.31 20.42
N SER A 12 -22.09 34.32 21.30
CA SER A 12 -20.83 33.61 21.55
C SER A 12 -20.50 32.71 20.36
N ILE A 13 -19.48 33.09 19.58
CA ILE A 13 -18.89 32.23 18.55
C ILE A 13 -18.03 31.18 19.26
N ALA A 14 -18.56 29.96 19.40
CA ALA A 14 -17.78 28.84 19.88
C ALA A 14 -16.71 28.47 18.83
N ALA A 15 -15.44 28.73 19.15
CA ALA A 15 -14.32 28.19 18.39
C ALA A 15 -14.39 26.65 18.46
N ARG A 16 -14.59 26.02 17.31
CA ARG A 16 -14.46 24.57 17.17
C ARG A 16 -12.99 24.21 17.39
N THR A 17 -12.67 23.70 18.57
CA THR A 17 -11.41 23.00 18.79
C THR A 17 -11.41 21.75 17.92
N ALA A 18 -10.50 21.69 16.94
CA ALA A 18 -10.22 20.46 16.24
C ALA A 18 -9.75 19.44 17.29
N SER A 19 -10.48 18.33 17.41
CA SER A 19 -10.04 17.18 18.21
C SER A 19 -8.68 16.75 17.69
N ALA A 20 -7.61 16.98 18.45
CA ALA A 20 -6.29 16.47 18.13
C ALA A 20 -6.33 14.96 18.28
N GLU A 21 -6.48 14.23 17.16
CA GLU A 21 -6.18 12.81 17.11
C GLU A 21 -4.77 12.59 17.69
N GLU A 22 -4.59 11.53 18.49
CA GLU A 22 -3.24 11.21 18.99
C GLU A 22 -2.27 11.10 17.81
N PRO A 23 -1.07 11.67 17.92
CA PRO A 23 -0.09 11.60 16.85
C PRO A 23 0.22 10.14 16.52
N LEU A 24 0.43 9.85 15.24
CA LEU A 24 0.86 8.54 14.76
C LEU A 24 2.09 8.09 15.57
N LYS A 25 2.00 6.95 16.26
CA LYS A 25 3.12 6.36 17.00
C LYS A 25 3.69 5.18 16.22
N LEU A 26 4.95 5.28 15.82
CA LEU A 26 5.72 4.19 15.23
C LEU A 26 6.88 3.84 16.17
N ALA A 27 7.06 2.54 16.46
CA ALA A 27 8.10 2.09 17.37
C ALA A 27 9.49 2.50 16.85
N ASN A 28 10.37 2.94 17.75
CA ASN A 28 11.75 3.36 17.46
C ASN A 28 11.88 4.41 16.34
N THR A 29 10.84 5.23 16.14
CA THR A 29 10.75 6.21 15.05
C THR A 29 10.47 7.59 15.62
N GLN A 30 11.16 8.60 15.07
CA GLN A 30 10.83 10.01 15.24
C GLN A 30 10.06 10.51 14.01
N LEU A 31 8.96 11.23 14.26
CA LEU A 31 8.13 11.88 13.26
C LEU A 31 8.15 13.39 13.51
N GLU A 32 8.80 14.13 12.62
CA GLU A 32 8.96 15.58 12.74
C GLU A 32 8.21 16.27 11.59
N PRO A 33 7.12 17.02 11.85
CA PRO A 33 6.50 17.87 10.84
C PRO A 33 7.51 18.90 10.33
N VAL A 34 7.63 19.04 9.00
CA VAL A 34 8.52 20.02 8.36
C VAL A 34 7.73 20.92 7.43
N THR A 35 8.36 21.95 6.89
CA THR A 35 7.78 22.79 5.83
C THR A 35 8.17 22.25 4.44
N TRP A 36 7.38 22.57 3.41
CA TRP A 36 7.68 22.17 2.03
C TRP A 36 9.05 22.67 1.53
N THR A 37 9.53 23.80 2.04
CA THR A 37 10.87 24.34 1.70
C THR A 37 12.01 23.51 2.28
N GLN A 38 11.74 22.70 3.32
CA GLN A 38 12.73 21.78 3.90
C GLN A 38 12.77 20.43 3.17
N VAL A 39 11.86 20.17 2.24
CA VAL A 39 11.89 18.97 1.39
C VAL A 39 12.84 19.24 0.21
N ALA A 40 14.03 18.66 0.28
CA ALA A 40 15.06 18.83 -0.75
C ALA A 40 14.53 18.44 -2.13
N GLY A 41 14.73 19.30 -3.13
CA GLY A 41 14.26 19.08 -4.50
C GLY A 41 12.77 19.33 -4.75
N TRP A 42 11.97 19.61 -3.72
CA TRP A 42 10.51 19.76 -3.85
C TRP A 42 10.11 20.68 -4.99
N THR A 43 10.59 21.94 -5.01
CA THR A 43 10.20 22.91 -6.04
C THR A 43 10.53 22.46 -7.48
N ALA A 44 11.60 21.69 -7.67
CA ALA A 44 12.09 21.26 -8.98
C ALA A 44 11.53 19.91 -9.44
N ASP A 45 10.78 19.20 -8.59
CA ASP A 45 10.26 17.86 -8.90
C ASP A 45 9.22 17.88 -10.02
N ASN A 46 9.04 16.73 -10.68
CA ASN A 46 8.01 16.53 -11.69
C ASN A 46 6.67 16.19 -11.01
N HIS A 47 5.99 17.22 -10.53
CA HIS A 47 4.72 17.07 -9.81
C HIS A 47 3.59 16.53 -10.70
N LEU A 48 3.65 16.74 -12.02
CA LEU A 48 2.69 16.12 -12.94
C LEU A 48 2.83 14.59 -12.93
N ALA A 49 4.06 14.08 -13.01
CA ALA A 49 4.32 12.65 -12.92
C ALA A 49 3.93 12.09 -11.52
N ALA A 50 4.27 12.82 -10.45
CA ALA A 50 3.89 12.44 -9.09
C ALA A 50 2.36 12.37 -8.91
N PHE A 51 1.62 13.36 -9.44
CA PHE A 51 0.17 13.40 -9.38
C PHE A 51 -0.48 12.28 -10.22
N ALA A 52 0.05 11.99 -11.41
CA ALA A 52 -0.42 10.86 -12.22
C ALA A 52 -0.21 9.51 -11.53
N ALA A 53 0.94 9.33 -10.86
CA ALA A 53 1.20 8.15 -10.03
C ALA A 53 0.20 8.07 -8.85
N TYR A 54 -0.04 9.19 -8.16
CA TYR A 54 -1.02 9.28 -7.07
C TYR A 54 -2.44 8.89 -7.52
N GLN A 55 -2.89 9.39 -8.68
CA GLN A 55 -4.20 9.04 -9.25
C GLN A 55 -4.30 7.53 -9.57
N THR A 56 -3.23 6.93 -10.10
CA THR A 56 -3.17 5.49 -10.33
C THR A 56 -3.37 4.71 -9.03
N SER A 57 -2.70 5.10 -7.94
CA SER A 57 -2.87 4.49 -6.62
C SER A 57 -4.29 4.67 -6.08
N CYS A 58 -4.93 5.82 -6.30
CA CYS A 58 -6.31 6.06 -5.88
C CYS A 58 -7.32 5.14 -6.58
N GLN A 59 -7.07 4.72 -7.83
CA GLN A 59 -7.93 3.73 -8.51
C GLN A 59 -7.90 2.38 -7.80
N ALA A 60 -6.73 1.93 -7.35
CA ALA A 60 -6.59 0.67 -6.61
C ALA A 60 -7.27 0.75 -5.24
N LEU A 61 -7.11 1.87 -4.51
CA LEU A 61 -7.80 2.11 -3.26
C LEU A 61 -9.32 2.03 -3.44
N ARG A 62 -9.86 2.69 -4.48
CA ARG A 62 -11.30 2.70 -4.77
C ARG A 62 -11.92 1.34 -5.06
N ARG A 63 -11.15 0.40 -5.62
CA ARG A 63 -11.61 -0.96 -5.89
C ARG A 63 -11.69 -1.83 -4.63
N ARG A 64 -10.98 -1.46 -3.55
CA ARG A 64 -11.12 -2.15 -2.27
C ARG A 64 -12.40 -1.67 -1.60
N ALA A 65 -13.34 -2.59 -1.35
CA ALA A 65 -14.47 -2.31 -0.46
C ALA A 65 -13.92 -1.80 0.87
N ARG A 66 -14.59 -0.79 1.45
CA ARG A 66 -14.25 -0.22 2.74
C ARG A 66 -14.22 -1.38 3.75
N ALA A 67 -13.02 -1.82 4.14
CA ALA A 67 -12.90 -2.72 5.27
C ALA A 67 -13.23 -1.88 6.51
N ASP A 68 -14.06 -2.41 7.40
CA ASP A 68 -14.53 -1.67 8.58
C ASP A 68 -13.40 -1.33 9.57
N ASP A 69 -12.22 -1.93 9.40
CA ASP A 69 -11.04 -1.73 10.25
C ASP A 69 -9.89 -1.10 9.46
N GLN A 70 -10.07 0.17 9.08
CA GLN A 70 -9.04 0.95 8.40
C GLN A 70 -8.85 2.23 9.19
N GLY A 71 -7.82 2.26 10.04
CA GLY A 71 -7.53 3.37 10.96
C GLY A 71 -7.46 4.75 10.29
N PRO A 72 -7.32 5.83 11.07
CA PRO A 72 -7.55 7.22 10.64
C PRO A 72 -6.77 7.63 9.38
N ILE A 73 -5.54 7.13 9.19
CA ILE A 73 -4.73 7.38 7.99
C ILE A 73 -5.42 6.92 6.71
N TYR A 74 -6.04 5.73 6.71
CA TYR A 74 -6.71 5.23 5.52
C TYR A 74 -7.92 6.09 5.16
N ALA A 75 -8.71 6.50 6.16
CA ALA A 75 -9.85 7.39 5.95
C ALA A 75 -9.43 8.76 5.39
N ALA A 76 -8.33 9.31 5.90
CA ALA A 76 -7.74 10.54 5.38
C ALA A 76 -7.26 10.38 3.93
N LEU A 77 -6.50 9.32 3.64
CA LEU A 77 -6.02 9.03 2.28
C LEU A 77 -7.18 8.80 1.30
N TRP A 78 -8.23 8.10 1.71
CA TRP A 78 -9.45 7.94 0.92
C TRP A 78 -10.07 9.29 0.57
N THR A 79 -10.19 10.17 1.55
CA THR A 79 -10.74 11.53 1.37
C THR A 79 -9.93 12.32 0.35
N VAL A 80 -8.60 12.29 0.45
CA VAL A 80 -7.73 12.99 -0.51
C VAL A 80 -7.78 12.34 -1.89
N CYS A 81 -7.91 11.02 -1.99
CA CYS A 81 -8.13 10.33 -3.26
C CYS A 81 -9.43 10.75 -3.95
N GLN A 82 -10.50 11.01 -3.20
CA GLN A 82 -11.73 11.57 -3.78
C GLN A 82 -11.49 12.98 -4.33
N ARG A 83 -10.70 13.82 -3.64
CA ARG A 83 -10.33 15.15 -4.13
C ARG A 83 -9.48 15.09 -5.40
N ALA A 84 -8.60 14.11 -5.53
CA ALA A 84 -7.82 13.90 -6.75
C ALA A 84 -8.64 13.34 -7.92
N THR A 85 -9.85 12.82 -7.67
CA THR A 85 -10.66 12.15 -8.70
C THR A 85 -11.19 13.18 -9.69
N GLY A 86 -10.85 12.99 -10.98
CA GLY A 86 -11.30 13.88 -12.05
C GLY A 86 -10.47 15.16 -12.20
N LEU A 87 -9.61 15.50 -11.24
CA LEU A 87 -8.64 16.58 -11.40
C LEU A 87 -7.63 16.23 -12.49
N ARG A 88 -7.30 17.22 -13.32
CA ARG A 88 -6.30 17.11 -14.39
C ARG A 88 -5.43 18.36 -14.38
N PRO A 89 -4.44 18.45 -13.47
CA PRO A 89 -3.46 19.53 -13.47
C PRO A 89 -2.79 19.64 -14.84
N GLN A 90 -2.65 20.87 -15.34
CA GLN A 90 -2.07 21.13 -16.67
C GLN A 90 -0.57 21.48 -16.60
N ASP A 91 -0.08 21.76 -15.39
CA ASP A 91 1.30 22.15 -15.14
C ASP A 91 1.79 21.64 -13.76
N SER A 92 3.11 21.70 -13.54
CA SER A 92 3.70 21.30 -12.26
C SER A 92 3.24 22.16 -11.10
N ALA A 93 2.88 23.43 -11.32
CA ALA A 93 2.48 24.35 -10.25
C ALA A 93 1.13 23.96 -9.64
N SER A 94 0.14 23.66 -10.49
CA SER A 94 -1.19 23.17 -10.08
C SER A 94 -1.13 21.78 -9.46
N ALA A 95 -0.27 20.89 -9.97
CA ALA A 95 -0.03 19.59 -9.36
C ALA A 95 0.67 19.70 -7.99
N ARG A 96 1.66 20.58 -7.85
CA ARG A 96 2.31 20.88 -6.57
C ARG A 96 1.32 21.43 -5.55
N ALA A 97 0.51 22.40 -5.96
CA ALA A 97 -0.51 23.01 -5.10
C ALA A 97 -1.49 21.97 -4.53
N PHE A 98 -1.83 20.93 -5.31
CA PHE A 98 -2.64 19.83 -4.79
C PHE A 98 -1.97 19.15 -3.58
N PHE A 99 -0.68 18.82 -3.67
CA PHE A 99 0.02 18.19 -2.55
C PHE A 99 0.12 19.14 -1.35
N GLU A 100 0.48 20.40 -1.60
CA GLU A 100 0.63 21.41 -0.54
C GLU A 100 -0.66 21.72 0.22
N GLN A 101 -1.82 21.59 -0.43
CA GLN A 101 -3.14 21.82 0.17
C GLN A 101 -3.72 20.59 0.87
N ASN A 102 -3.25 19.39 0.55
CA ASN A 102 -3.86 18.14 1.02
C ASN A 102 -2.96 17.30 1.92
N PHE A 103 -1.67 17.62 2.01
CA PHE A 103 -0.69 16.87 2.80
C PHE A 103 0.18 17.81 3.65
N GLN A 104 0.70 17.25 4.73
CA GLN A 104 1.71 17.85 5.58
C GLN A 104 2.98 16.99 5.45
N PRO A 105 4.13 17.53 5.03
CA PRO A 105 5.36 16.76 5.00
C PRO A 105 5.83 16.49 6.43
N VAL A 106 6.26 15.24 6.65
CA VAL A 106 6.78 14.75 7.93
C VAL A 106 8.08 14.03 7.65
N ARG A 107 9.17 14.47 8.30
CA ARG A 107 10.45 13.75 8.30
C ARG A 107 10.31 12.52 9.19
N ILE A 108 10.64 11.37 8.64
CA ILE A 108 10.60 10.07 9.32
C ILE A 108 12.05 9.59 9.47
N ALA A 109 12.46 9.29 10.69
CA ALA A 109 13.79 8.75 10.97
C ALA A 109 13.76 7.78 12.15
N ARG A 110 14.77 6.90 12.26
CA ARG A 110 14.94 6.08 13.46
C ARG A 110 15.49 6.93 14.60
N LEU A 111 15.15 6.59 15.84
CA LEU A 111 15.70 7.29 17.01
C LEU A 111 17.23 7.17 17.03
N GLY A 112 17.92 8.31 17.02
CA GLY A 112 19.38 8.37 17.01
C GLY A 112 20.04 8.21 15.64
N GLU A 113 19.27 8.04 14.55
CA GLU A 113 19.79 7.98 13.18
C GLU A 113 19.19 9.14 12.36
N ALA A 114 20.03 9.85 11.61
CA ALA A 114 19.57 10.92 10.70
C ALA A 114 19.28 10.40 9.28
N ASP A 115 20.03 9.38 8.84
CA ASP A 115 19.98 8.87 7.48
C ASP A 115 19.13 7.59 7.36
N GLY A 116 18.56 7.39 6.17
CA GLY A 116 17.82 6.18 5.80
C GLY A 116 18.57 5.35 4.76
N LEU A 117 18.10 4.13 4.52
CA LEU A 117 18.58 3.26 3.45
C LEU A 117 17.57 3.25 2.29
N LEU A 118 18.01 3.68 1.11
CA LEU A 118 17.24 3.55 -0.12
C LEU A 118 17.76 2.35 -0.92
N THR A 119 16.86 1.43 -1.28
CA THR A 119 17.14 0.31 -2.19
C THR A 119 16.20 0.36 -3.39
N GLY A 120 16.55 -0.38 -4.46
CA GLY A 120 15.73 -0.49 -5.66
C GLY A 120 15.34 -1.94 -5.94
N TYR A 121 14.16 -2.14 -6.51
CA TYR A 121 13.71 -3.40 -7.10
C TYR A 121 13.12 -3.13 -8.49
N PHE A 122 13.07 -4.15 -9.33
CA PHE A 122 12.50 -4.07 -10.68
C PHE A 122 11.73 -5.35 -11.01
N GLU A 123 10.95 -5.31 -12.07
CA GLU A 123 10.30 -6.48 -12.65
C GLU A 123 11.19 -7.04 -13.78
N PRO A 124 11.83 -8.21 -13.60
CA PRO A 124 12.71 -8.77 -14.62
C PRO A 124 11.92 -9.28 -15.83
N ILE A 125 12.50 -9.09 -17.01
CA ILE A 125 12.01 -9.66 -18.26
C ILE A 125 12.85 -10.90 -18.57
N VAL A 126 12.19 -12.06 -18.64
CA VAL A 126 12.83 -13.35 -18.90
C VAL A 126 12.24 -14.00 -20.16
N HIS A 127 13.06 -14.78 -20.87
CA HIS A 127 12.57 -15.56 -22.00
C HIS A 127 11.85 -16.81 -21.49
N GLY A 128 10.67 -17.08 -22.05
CA GLY A 128 9.89 -18.26 -21.71
C GLY A 128 9.09 -18.82 -22.88
N SER A 129 8.64 -20.06 -22.70
CA SER A 129 7.79 -20.79 -23.62
C SER A 129 6.52 -21.27 -22.93
N ARG A 130 5.44 -21.46 -23.70
CA ARG A 130 4.20 -22.13 -23.26
C ARG A 130 4.29 -23.65 -23.27
N PHE A 131 5.38 -24.22 -23.77
CA PHE A 131 5.60 -25.67 -23.80
C PHE A 131 7.08 -25.95 -23.51
N PRO A 132 7.38 -27.04 -22.76
CA PRO A 132 8.76 -27.38 -22.45
C PRO A 132 9.49 -27.89 -23.68
N ASP A 133 10.77 -27.56 -23.80
CA ASP A 133 11.68 -28.13 -24.78
C ASP A 133 13.11 -28.21 -24.21
N ARG A 134 14.11 -28.44 -25.07
CA ARG A 134 15.52 -28.53 -24.63
C ARG A 134 16.12 -27.20 -24.15
N ILE A 135 15.49 -26.07 -24.50
CA ILE A 135 15.91 -24.72 -24.13
C ILE A 135 15.09 -24.24 -22.93
N PHE A 136 13.77 -24.32 -23.02
CA PHE A 136 12.83 -23.89 -21.97
C PHE A 136 12.39 -25.08 -21.13
N HIS A 137 13.09 -25.32 -20.02
CA HIS A 137 12.89 -26.52 -19.20
C HIS A 137 12.71 -26.24 -17.71
N PHE A 138 12.84 -24.98 -17.25
CA PHE A 138 12.56 -24.61 -15.86
C PHE A 138 11.09 -24.22 -15.69
N PRO A 139 10.27 -25.01 -14.98
CA PRO A 139 8.84 -24.73 -14.87
C PRO A 139 8.57 -23.50 -13.98
N LEU A 140 7.72 -22.60 -14.47
CA LEU A 140 7.10 -21.57 -13.66
C LEU A 140 5.74 -22.08 -13.20
N TYR A 141 5.58 -22.28 -11.89
CA TYR A 141 4.35 -22.87 -11.33
C TYR A 141 3.34 -21.80 -10.89
N ARG A 142 2.05 -22.04 -11.15
CA ARG A 142 0.96 -21.41 -10.38
C ARG A 142 0.93 -21.96 -8.96
N ARG A 143 0.24 -21.26 -8.07
CA ARG A 143 0.03 -21.73 -6.70
C ARG A 143 -0.62 -23.13 -6.70
N PRO A 144 0.00 -24.14 -6.05
CA PRO A 144 -0.59 -25.47 -5.92
C PRO A 144 -1.92 -25.43 -5.13
N PRO A 145 -2.92 -26.26 -5.50
CA PRO A 145 -4.21 -26.29 -4.80
C PRO A 145 -4.12 -26.93 -3.40
N ASP A 146 -3.09 -27.75 -3.14
CA ASP A 146 -2.81 -28.38 -1.85
C ASP A 146 -1.93 -27.52 -0.93
N LEU A 147 -1.49 -26.33 -1.39
CA LEU A 147 -0.82 -25.33 -0.56
C LEU A 147 -1.84 -24.69 0.38
N ILE A 148 -1.84 -25.16 1.62
CA ILE A 148 -2.78 -24.76 2.66
C ILE A 148 -2.11 -23.74 3.56
N ALA A 149 -2.80 -22.65 3.84
CA ALA A 149 -2.49 -21.79 4.97
C ALA A 149 -3.54 -21.97 6.05
N ALA A 150 -3.10 -22.23 7.29
CA ALA A 150 -4.00 -22.37 8.43
C ALA A 150 -4.86 -21.10 8.59
N GLY A 151 -6.18 -21.28 8.63
CA GLY A 151 -7.14 -20.16 8.73
C GLY A 151 -7.51 -19.49 7.40
N HIS A 152 -6.93 -19.90 6.27
CA HIS A 152 -7.33 -19.41 4.95
C HIS A 152 -8.66 -20.04 4.52
N LYS A 153 -9.66 -19.20 4.24
CA LYS A 153 -10.95 -19.64 3.71
C LYS A 153 -10.95 -19.56 2.17
N PRO A 154 -11.46 -20.59 1.46
CA PRO A 154 -11.70 -20.50 0.03
C PRO A 154 -12.53 -19.24 -0.32
N GLY A 155 -12.09 -18.49 -1.33
CA GLY A 155 -12.74 -17.23 -1.74
C GLY A 155 -12.20 -15.95 -1.10
N SER A 156 -11.23 -16.04 -0.18
CA SER A 156 -10.51 -14.84 0.27
C SER A 156 -9.55 -14.31 -0.81
N ILE A 157 -9.47 -12.98 -0.92
CA ILE A 157 -8.83 -12.27 -2.06
C ILE A 157 -7.33 -12.55 -2.16
N ALA A 158 -6.64 -12.77 -1.04
CA ALA A 158 -5.20 -12.97 -0.99
C ALA A 158 -4.84 -14.22 -0.18
N PHE A 159 -3.82 -14.95 -0.64
CA PHE A 159 -3.16 -15.97 0.19
C PHE A 159 -2.43 -15.27 1.33
N PRO A 160 -2.54 -15.75 2.57
CA PRO A 160 -1.86 -15.10 3.69
C PRO A 160 -0.34 -15.20 3.53
N ASN A 161 0.35 -14.11 3.88
CA ASN A 161 1.81 -14.00 3.87
C ASN A 161 2.43 -14.33 5.24
N LYS A 162 1.64 -14.83 6.19
CA LYS A 162 2.01 -15.18 7.56
C LYS A 162 1.20 -16.40 8.01
N GLY A 163 1.70 -17.09 9.05
CA GLY A 163 1.05 -18.25 9.65
C GLY A 163 1.59 -19.58 9.15
N ARG A 164 0.97 -20.68 9.60
CA ARG A 164 1.39 -22.04 9.24
C ARG A 164 0.96 -22.35 7.80
N ILE A 165 1.94 -22.43 6.90
CA ILE A 165 1.77 -22.84 5.51
C ILE A 165 2.24 -24.29 5.37
N GLY A 166 1.47 -25.13 4.70
CA GLY A 166 1.72 -26.56 4.63
C GLY A 166 0.88 -27.29 3.59
N ARG A 167 0.94 -28.62 3.63
CA ARG A 167 0.08 -29.54 2.88
C ARG A 167 -0.42 -30.64 3.81
N LEU A 168 -1.46 -31.36 3.41
CA LEU A 168 -1.89 -32.56 4.12
C LEU A 168 -1.06 -33.75 3.70
N ASN A 169 -0.60 -34.54 4.67
CA ASN A 169 -0.03 -35.86 4.40
C ASN A 169 -1.14 -36.92 4.24
N ALA A 170 -0.75 -38.18 4.01
CA ALA A 170 -1.68 -39.30 3.87
C ALA A 170 -2.56 -39.60 5.12
N LYS A 171 -2.21 -39.01 6.28
CA LYS A 171 -2.97 -39.11 7.53
C LYS A 171 -3.86 -37.89 7.79
N ASN A 172 -4.01 -37.00 6.81
CA ASN A 172 -4.69 -35.70 6.93
C ASN A 172 -4.07 -34.76 7.97
N GLU A 173 -2.77 -34.88 8.23
CA GLU A 173 -2.04 -33.97 9.12
C GLU A 173 -1.39 -32.84 8.32
N LEU A 174 -1.48 -31.61 8.82
CA LEU A 174 -0.81 -30.46 8.22
C LEU A 174 0.71 -30.50 8.49
N VAL A 175 1.48 -30.78 7.46
CA VAL A 175 2.95 -30.80 7.45
C VAL A 175 3.50 -29.61 6.66
N PRO A 176 4.75 -29.16 6.89
CA PRO A 176 5.37 -28.09 6.09
C PRO A 176 5.24 -28.35 4.60
N TYR A 177 5.11 -27.33 3.77
CA TYR A 177 5.04 -27.54 2.32
C TYR A 177 6.39 -28.02 1.77
N TYR A 178 6.44 -28.48 0.51
CA TYR A 178 7.71 -28.78 -0.14
C TYR A 178 8.62 -27.55 -0.15
N ASP A 179 9.88 -27.74 0.22
CA ASP A 179 10.89 -26.70 0.09
C ASP A 179 11.37 -26.57 -1.36
N ARG A 180 12.25 -25.60 -1.61
CA ARG A 180 12.80 -25.37 -2.95
C ARG A 180 13.45 -26.61 -3.54
N GLY A 181 14.28 -27.32 -2.76
CA GLY A 181 15.01 -28.49 -3.24
C GLY A 181 14.09 -29.63 -3.63
N ALA A 182 13.05 -29.90 -2.84
CA ALA A 182 12.04 -30.90 -3.17
C ALA A 182 11.24 -30.53 -4.43
N ILE A 183 10.87 -29.26 -4.59
CA ILE A 183 10.16 -28.78 -5.80
C ILE A 183 11.04 -28.93 -7.04
N GLU A 184 12.31 -28.53 -6.96
CA GLU A 184 13.29 -28.66 -8.05
C GLU A 184 13.62 -30.14 -8.36
N ALA A 185 13.48 -31.04 -7.38
CA ALA A 185 13.59 -32.49 -7.55
C ALA A 185 12.29 -33.18 -8.04
N GLY A 186 11.26 -32.41 -8.40
CA GLY A 186 10.06 -32.92 -9.05
C GLY A 186 8.88 -33.20 -8.11
N ALA A 187 8.85 -32.66 -6.89
CA ALA A 187 7.72 -32.88 -5.96
C ALA A 187 6.36 -32.37 -6.50
N LEU A 188 6.37 -31.49 -7.50
CA LEU A 188 5.18 -30.94 -8.15
C LEU A 188 4.89 -31.56 -9.53
N ASP A 189 5.70 -32.51 -9.99
CA ASP A 189 5.61 -33.08 -11.33
C ASP A 189 4.28 -33.80 -11.54
N GLY A 190 3.75 -33.70 -12.77
CA GLY A 190 2.48 -34.35 -13.15
C GLY A 190 1.22 -33.67 -12.61
N GLN A 191 1.36 -32.63 -11.78
CA GLN A 191 0.22 -31.88 -11.23
C GLN A 191 -0.34 -30.80 -12.20
N ARG A 192 0.31 -30.60 -13.36
CA ARG A 192 -0.09 -29.63 -14.39
C ARG A 192 -0.19 -28.20 -13.85
N LEU A 193 0.79 -27.82 -13.03
CA LEU A 193 0.86 -26.51 -12.37
C LEU A 193 1.62 -25.47 -13.20
N GLU A 194 2.30 -25.89 -14.26
CA GLU A 194 3.16 -25.06 -15.09
C GLU A 194 2.30 -24.01 -15.84
N ILE A 195 2.63 -22.74 -15.66
CA ILE A 195 2.08 -21.63 -16.44
C ILE A 195 3.00 -21.21 -17.60
N GLY A 196 4.22 -21.73 -17.60
CA GLY A 196 5.24 -21.54 -18.63
C GLY A 196 6.55 -22.20 -18.23
N TRP A 197 7.52 -22.18 -19.13
CA TRP A 197 8.86 -22.70 -18.91
C TRP A 197 9.89 -21.64 -19.24
N LEU A 198 10.85 -21.45 -18.35
CA LEU A 198 11.95 -20.51 -18.47
C LEU A 198 13.21 -21.22 -18.98
N LYS A 199 14.11 -20.43 -19.54
CA LYS A 199 15.41 -20.89 -20.02
C LYS A 199 16.44 -21.05 -18.90
N ASP A 200 16.40 -20.13 -17.93
CA ASP A 200 17.27 -20.00 -16.76
C ASP A 200 16.54 -19.26 -15.62
#